data_AF-A0A2E0UFT2-F1
#
_entry.id   AF-A0A2E0UFT2-F1
#
_cell.length_a   1.000
_cell.length_b   1.000
_cell.length_c   1.000
_cell.angle_alpha   90.00
_cell.angle_beta   90.00
_cell.angle_gamma   90.00
#
_symmetry.space_group_name_H-M   'P 1'
#
loop_
_entity.id
_entity.type
_entity.pdbx_description
1 polymer ?
#
loop_
_entity_poly.entity_id
_entity_poly.type
_entity_poly.pdbx_seq_one_letter_code
_entity_poly.pdbx_strand_id
1 'polypeptide(L)'
;MSYSQIFRRINRIFASKVNDFIDRTEREELRDFDEMLRREQEKQQRQRAYESQRKSWDYSQAQKEQQSERSRQDEGKRRPGEKENAFYLQILGLHAEASTDDIKRAYKNLMAQYHPDRVANKGEAEKEAASKKAKEISEAYMILKRRKKFY
;
A
#
# COMPACT_ATOMS: atom_id res chain seq x y z
N MET A 1 -35.43 -73.56 50.62
CA MET A 1 -35.89 -72.52 49.66
C MET A 1 -34.78 -71.50 49.51
N SER A 2 -34.28 -71.30 48.28
CA SER A 2 -33.00 -70.61 48.01
C SER A 2 -33.12 -69.09 48.11
N TYR A 3 -32.27 -68.48 48.95
CA TYR A 3 -32.09 -67.04 49.17
C TYR A 3 -31.79 -66.24 47.87
N SER A 4 -31.47 -66.94 46.77
CA SER A 4 -31.16 -66.38 45.45
C SER A 4 -32.37 -65.86 44.66
N GLN A 5 -33.61 -66.28 44.97
CA GLN A 5 -34.81 -65.77 44.26
C GLN A 5 -35.33 -64.44 44.84
N ILE A 6 -35.19 -64.23 46.14
CA ILE A 6 -35.62 -63.01 46.83
C ILE A 6 -34.65 -61.86 46.53
N PHE A 7 -33.34 -62.13 46.52
CA PHE A 7 -32.32 -61.10 46.26
C PHE A 7 -32.34 -60.57 44.82
N ARG A 8 -32.66 -61.40 43.82
CA ARG A 8 -32.79 -60.95 42.42
C ARG A 8 -33.99 -60.03 42.20
N ARG A 9 -35.06 -60.19 42.99
CA ARG A 9 -36.28 -59.36 42.90
C ARG A 9 -36.07 -58.00 43.56
N ILE A 10 -35.31 -57.97 44.66
CA ILE A 10 -34.94 -56.73 45.37
C ILE A 10 -33.93 -55.92 44.54
N ASN A 11 -32.90 -56.54 43.96
CA ASN A 11 -31.95 -55.83 43.08
C ASN A 11 -32.59 -55.28 41.80
N ARG A 12 -33.65 -55.91 41.28
CA ARG A 12 -34.38 -55.43 40.09
C ARG A 12 -35.26 -54.22 40.39
N ILE A 13 -35.90 -54.17 41.56
CA ILE A 13 -36.72 -53.04 42.01
C ILE A 13 -35.84 -51.84 42.39
N PHE A 14 -34.65 -52.11 42.94
CA PHE A 14 -33.68 -51.06 43.27
C PHE A 14 -33.06 -50.45 42.01
N ALA A 15 -32.67 -51.29 41.03
CA ALA A 15 -32.14 -50.81 39.74
C ALA A 15 -33.18 -49.99 38.95
N SER A 16 -34.47 -50.38 38.95
CA SER A 16 -35.51 -49.62 38.22
C SER A 16 -35.86 -48.30 38.92
N LYS A 17 -35.92 -48.26 40.26
CA LYS A 17 -36.20 -47.02 40.99
C LYS A 17 -35.03 -46.03 40.98
N VAL A 18 -33.80 -46.52 40.96
CA VAL A 18 -32.60 -45.67 40.82
C VAL A 18 -32.48 -45.17 39.38
N ASN A 19 -32.80 -45.98 38.38
CA ASN A 19 -32.82 -45.55 36.99
C ASN A 19 -33.92 -44.50 36.73
N ASP A 20 -35.14 -44.68 37.27
CA ASP A 20 -36.26 -43.72 37.11
C ASP A 20 -36.08 -42.42 37.93
N PHE A 21 -35.22 -42.43 38.96
CA PHE A 21 -34.90 -41.29 39.81
C PHE A 21 -33.72 -40.46 39.26
N ILE A 22 -32.69 -41.13 38.72
CA ILE A 22 -31.55 -40.47 38.07
C ILE A 22 -31.98 -39.84 36.73
N ASP A 23 -32.93 -40.42 35.99
CA ASP A 23 -33.34 -39.92 34.66
C ASP A 23 -34.06 -38.56 34.67
N ARG A 24 -34.61 -38.10 35.81
CA ARG A 24 -35.38 -36.83 35.87
C ARG A 24 -34.55 -35.61 36.24
N THR A 25 -33.42 -35.79 36.93
CA THR A 25 -32.61 -34.67 37.44
C THR A 25 -31.36 -34.43 36.56
N GLU A 26 -30.84 -35.48 35.92
CA GLU A 26 -29.64 -35.37 35.09
C GLU A 26 -29.90 -34.93 33.64
N ARG A 27 -31.12 -35.08 33.10
CA ARG A 27 -31.38 -34.75 31.68
C ARG A 27 -31.38 -33.25 31.36
N GLU A 28 -31.59 -32.38 32.33
CA GLU A 28 -31.47 -30.92 32.13
C GLU A 28 -30.02 -30.49 32.35
N GLU A 29 -29.35 -30.95 33.41
CA GLU A 29 -27.97 -30.58 33.71
C GLU A 29 -26.95 -31.13 32.69
N LEU A 30 -27.12 -32.35 32.17
CA LEU A 30 -26.27 -32.87 31.10
C LEU A 30 -26.52 -32.18 29.75
N ARG A 31 -27.73 -31.65 29.50
CA ARG A 31 -28.01 -30.85 28.29
C ARG A 31 -27.35 -29.49 28.40
N ASP A 32 -27.44 -28.84 29.56
CA ASP A 32 -26.78 -27.56 29.83
C ASP A 32 -25.25 -27.68 29.77
N PHE A 33 -24.69 -28.80 30.23
CA PHE A 33 -23.25 -29.07 30.15
C PHE A 33 -22.78 -29.39 28.72
N ASP A 34 -23.52 -30.19 27.94
CA ASP A 34 -23.20 -30.43 26.51
C ASP A 34 -23.34 -29.14 25.69
N GLU A 35 -24.33 -28.30 25.99
CA GLU A 35 -24.52 -27.00 25.37
C GLU A 35 -23.43 -26.00 25.79
N MET A 36 -22.99 -26.03 27.04
CA MET A 36 -21.85 -25.24 27.54
C MET A 36 -20.54 -25.65 26.86
N LEU A 37 -20.27 -26.95 26.70
CA LEU A 37 -19.07 -27.44 26.00
C LEU A 37 -19.07 -27.04 24.53
N ARG A 38 -20.23 -27.08 23.86
CA ARG A 38 -20.38 -26.58 22.48
C ARG A 38 -20.16 -25.08 22.40
N ARG A 39 -20.74 -24.29 23.32
CA ARG A 39 -20.52 -22.84 23.41
C ARG A 39 -19.06 -22.50 23.67
N GLU A 40 -18.35 -23.28 24.49
CA GLU A 40 -16.93 -23.07 24.77
C GLU A 40 -16.08 -23.41 23.53
N GLN A 41 -16.39 -24.51 22.83
CA GLN A 41 -15.74 -24.84 21.57
C GLN A 41 -16.02 -23.80 20.48
N GLU A 42 -17.26 -23.33 20.34
CA GLU A 42 -17.64 -22.26 19.40
C GLU A 42 -16.96 -20.94 19.75
N LYS A 43 -16.84 -20.61 21.03
CA LYS A 43 -16.13 -19.41 21.50
C LYS A 43 -14.63 -19.50 21.21
N GLN A 44 -14.01 -20.67 21.39
CA GLN A 44 -12.63 -20.90 21.00
C GLN A 44 -12.45 -20.87 19.47
N GLN A 45 -13.35 -21.45 18.70
CA GLN A 45 -13.31 -21.39 17.23
C GLN A 45 -13.50 -19.95 16.72
N ARG A 46 -14.41 -19.19 17.33
CA ARG A 46 -14.66 -17.78 17.03
C ARG A 46 -13.47 -16.90 17.40
N GLN A 47 -12.82 -17.15 18.54
CA GLN A 47 -11.58 -16.47 18.91
C GLN A 47 -10.44 -16.79 17.93
N ARG A 48 -10.26 -18.07 17.56
CA ARG A 48 -9.26 -18.48 16.56
C ARG A 48 -9.52 -17.87 15.19
N ALA A 49 -10.78 -17.81 14.76
CA ALA A 49 -11.17 -17.17 13.51
C ALA A 49 -10.89 -15.66 13.54
N TYR A 50 -11.21 -14.99 14.65
CA TYR A 50 -10.92 -13.57 14.86
C TYR A 50 -9.41 -13.27 14.89
N GLU A 51 -8.62 -14.08 15.59
CA GLU A 51 -7.16 -13.97 15.61
C GLU A 51 -6.53 -14.26 14.24
N SER A 52 -7.05 -15.24 13.50
CA SER A 52 -6.61 -15.55 12.15
C SER A 52 -6.91 -14.40 11.19
N GLN A 53 -8.11 -13.83 11.26
CA GLN A 53 -8.51 -12.70 10.43
C GLN A 53 -7.68 -11.45 10.75
N ARG A 54 -7.43 -11.18 12.03
CA ARG A 54 -6.59 -10.06 12.48
C ARG A 54 -5.14 -10.20 12.04
N LYS A 55 -4.53 -11.39 12.23
CA LYS A 55 -3.17 -11.68 11.76
C LYS A 55 -3.03 -11.53 10.24
N SER A 56 -4.05 -11.94 9.47
CA SER A 56 -4.05 -11.76 8.02
C SER A 56 -4.10 -10.28 7.61
N TRP A 57 -4.84 -9.45 8.36
CA TRP A 57 -4.93 -8.02 8.10
C TRP A 57 -3.61 -7.31 8.42
N ASP A 58 -2.99 -7.65 9.56
CA ASP A 58 -1.69 -7.13 9.98
C ASP A 58 -0.57 -7.53 9.01
N TYR A 59 -0.57 -8.78 8.52
CA TYR A 59 0.40 -9.26 7.53
C TYR A 59 0.27 -8.50 6.19
N SER A 60 -0.95 -8.23 5.74
CA SER A 60 -1.19 -7.45 4.51
C SER A 60 -0.75 -5.99 4.64
N GLN A 61 -0.89 -5.38 5.83
CA GLN A 61 -0.43 -4.01 6.07
C GLN A 61 1.10 -3.94 6.09
N ALA A 62 1.75 -4.88 6.78
CA ALA A 62 3.22 -4.96 6.82
C ALA A 62 3.84 -5.12 5.43
N GLN A 63 3.22 -5.91 4.54
CA GLN A 63 3.70 -6.03 3.15
C GLN A 63 3.55 -4.73 2.35
N LYS A 64 2.46 -3.97 2.55
CA LYS A 64 2.28 -2.65 1.92
C LYS A 64 3.29 -1.63 2.45
N GLU A 65 3.58 -1.64 3.74
CA GLU A 65 4.59 -0.75 4.34
C GLU A 65 5.97 -1.04 3.76
N GLN A 66 6.40 -2.30 3.70
CA GLN A 66 7.69 -2.68 3.12
C GLN A 66 7.82 -2.28 1.65
N GLN A 67 6.74 -2.39 0.87
CA GLN A 67 6.74 -1.95 -0.53
C GLN A 67 6.77 -0.42 -0.64
N SER A 68 6.09 0.30 0.25
CA SER A 68 6.12 1.76 0.31
C SER A 68 7.48 2.31 0.79
N GLU A 69 8.16 1.64 1.73
CA GLU A 69 9.50 1.98 2.21
C GLU A 69 10.56 1.74 1.14
N ARG A 70 10.48 0.62 0.40
CA ARG A 70 11.31 0.40 -0.80
C ARG A 70 11.10 1.47 -1.86
N SER A 71 9.86 1.94 -2.03
CA SER A 71 9.53 2.99 -3.01
C SER A 71 10.05 4.37 -2.55
N ARG A 72 10.00 4.66 -1.24
CA ARG A 72 10.60 5.86 -0.64
C ARG A 72 12.13 5.87 -0.75
N GLN A 73 12.77 4.70 -0.64
CA GLN A 73 14.21 4.58 -0.85
C GLN A 73 14.62 4.81 -2.31
N ASP A 74 13.76 4.48 -3.29
CA ASP A 74 13.99 4.77 -4.71
C ASP A 74 13.78 6.27 -5.03
N GLU A 75 12.76 6.91 -4.44
CA GLU A 75 12.57 8.37 -4.55
C GLU A 75 13.70 9.18 -3.89
N GLY A 76 14.40 8.60 -2.91
CA GLY A 76 15.55 9.21 -2.22
C GLY A 76 16.84 9.32 -3.05
N LYS A 77 16.91 8.69 -4.25
CA LYS A 77 18.06 8.84 -5.16
C LYS A 77 17.94 10.04 -6.10
N ARG A 78 16.76 10.64 -6.25
CA ARG A 78 16.58 11.83 -7.07
C ARG A 78 17.08 13.04 -6.30
N ARG A 79 18.26 13.54 -6.68
CA ARG A 79 18.88 14.71 -6.05
C ARG A 79 17.87 15.89 -6.09
N PRO A 80 17.70 16.65 -5.00
CA PRO A 80 16.90 17.87 -5.02
C PRO A 80 17.42 18.79 -6.14
N GLY A 81 16.65 18.92 -7.22
CA GLY A 81 17.04 19.66 -8.41
C GLY A 81 17.05 18.88 -9.73
N GLU A 82 16.88 17.55 -9.71
CA GLU A 82 16.82 16.74 -10.94
C GLU A 82 15.53 17.00 -11.75
N LYS A 83 14.38 17.14 -11.06
CA LYS A 83 13.09 17.50 -11.69
C LYS A 83 13.15 18.87 -12.37
N GLU A 84 13.80 19.84 -11.73
CA GLU A 84 13.97 21.19 -12.27
C GLU A 84 14.92 21.20 -13.47
N ASN A 85 16.01 20.41 -13.43
CA ASN A 85 16.91 20.29 -14.57
C ASN A 85 16.19 19.69 -15.79
N ALA A 86 15.36 18.67 -15.58
CA ALA A 86 14.55 18.07 -16.65
C ALA A 86 13.60 19.11 -17.28
N PHE A 87 12.98 19.97 -16.46
CA PHE A 87 12.12 21.05 -16.94
C PHE A 87 12.88 22.06 -17.83
N TYR A 88 14.06 22.52 -17.43
CA TYR A 88 14.86 23.44 -18.25
C TYR A 88 15.42 22.79 -19.51
N LEU A 89 15.76 21.49 -19.47
CA LEU A 89 16.15 20.73 -20.66
C LEU A 89 14.98 20.62 -21.63
N GLN A 90 13.76 20.42 -21.14
CA GLN A 90 12.55 20.37 -21.94
C GLN A 90 12.24 21.71 -22.63
N ILE A 91 12.48 22.85 -21.95
CA ILE A 91 12.37 24.20 -22.58
C ILE A 91 13.33 24.32 -23.79
N LEU A 92 14.52 23.72 -23.69
CA LEU A 92 15.49 23.67 -24.79
C LEU A 92 15.19 22.56 -25.81
N GLY A 93 14.14 21.77 -25.62
CA GLY A 93 13.78 20.64 -26.49
C GLY A 93 14.73 19.44 -26.37
N LEU A 94 15.40 19.30 -25.23
CA LEU A 94 16.39 18.25 -24.96
C LEU A 94 15.86 17.19 -24.01
N HIS A 95 16.39 15.96 -24.14
CA HIS A 95 16.10 14.87 -23.23
C HIS A 95 16.80 15.08 -21.87
N ALA A 96 16.30 14.43 -20.81
CA ALA A 96 16.88 14.51 -19.46
C ALA A 96 18.36 14.08 -19.42
N GLU A 97 18.78 13.24 -20.36
CA GLU A 97 20.15 12.71 -20.49
C GLU A 97 21.06 13.54 -21.41
N ALA A 98 20.61 14.68 -21.92
CA ALA A 98 21.39 15.49 -22.86
C ALA A 98 22.71 16.00 -22.26
N SER A 99 23.77 15.98 -23.08
CA SER A 99 25.11 16.45 -22.68
C SER A 99 25.19 17.98 -22.59
N THR A 100 26.22 18.50 -21.95
CA THR A 100 26.50 19.94 -21.88
C THR A 100 26.72 20.55 -23.27
N ASP A 101 27.31 19.80 -24.20
CA ASP A 101 27.47 20.20 -25.59
C ASP A 101 26.12 20.30 -26.33
N ASP A 102 25.19 19.39 -26.05
CA ASP A 102 23.84 19.43 -26.62
C ASP A 102 23.08 20.66 -26.13
N ILE A 103 23.23 21.01 -24.84
CA ILE A 103 22.66 22.24 -24.26
C ILE A 103 23.21 23.48 -24.97
N LYS A 104 24.53 23.56 -25.19
CA LYS A 104 25.17 24.67 -25.91
C LYS A 104 24.68 24.77 -27.36
N ARG A 105 24.56 23.64 -28.06
CA ARG A 105 24.07 23.58 -29.44
C ARG A 105 22.60 24.00 -29.54
N ALA A 106 21.75 23.45 -28.69
CA ALA A 106 20.32 23.78 -28.66
C ALA A 106 20.10 25.27 -28.38
N TYR A 107 20.82 25.83 -27.40
CA TYR A 107 20.75 27.27 -27.08
C TYR A 107 21.12 28.14 -28.30
N LYS A 108 22.23 27.85 -28.98
CA LYS A 108 22.64 28.61 -30.17
C LYS A 108 21.61 28.51 -31.30
N ASN A 109 21.08 27.32 -31.53
CA ASN A 109 20.08 27.09 -32.58
C ASN A 109 18.75 27.79 -32.30
N LEU A 110 18.30 27.78 -31.05
CA LEU A 110 17.06 28.43 -30.63
C LEU A 110 17.21 29.96 -30.60
N MET A 111 18.32 30.47 -30.08
CA MET A 111 18.61 31.90 -30.14
C MET A 111 18.73 32.40 -31.57
N ALA A 112 19.36 31.63 -32.47
CA ALA A 112 19.39 31.96 -33.88
C ALA A 112 18.00 31.95 -34.53
N GLN A 113 16.96 31.34 -33.94
CA GLN A 113 15.59 31.40 -34.48
C GLN A 113 14.78 32.57 -33.91
N TYR A 114 14.98 32.86 -32.63
CA TYR A 114 14.20 33.85 -31.88
C TYR A 114 14.94 35.18 -31.62
N HIS A 115 16.13 35.38 -32.20
CA HIS A 115 16.89 36.63 -32.03
C HIS A 115 16.10 37.84 -32.58
N PRO A 116 16.09 38.99 -31.86
CA PRO A 116 15.35 40.19 -32.27
C PRO A 116 15.72 40.65 -33.69
N ASP A 117 16.98 40.50 -34.09
CA ASP A 117 17.44 40.82 -35.45
C ASP A 117 16.73 39.99 -36.55
N ARG A 118 16.45 38.71 -36.30
CA ARG A 118 15.79 37.84 -37.29
C ARG A 118 14.27 38.01 -37.32
N VAL A 119 13.68 38.46 -36.22
CA VAL A 119 12.24 38.77 -36.15
C VAL A 119 11.94 40.25 -36.39
N ALA A 120 12.97 41.07 -36.62
CA ALA A 120 12.83 42.52 -36.88
C ALA A 120 11.92 42.82 -38.06
N ASN A 121 11.92 41.96 -39.09
CA ASN A 121 11.13 42.07 -40.30
C ASN A 121 9.73 41.41 -40.20
N LYS A 122 9.35 40.88 -39.03
CA LYS A 122 8.06 40.22 -38.80
C LYS A 122 7.02 41.15 -38.18
N GLY A 123 5.77 40.69 -38.10
CA GLY A 123 4.70 41.42 -37.42
C GLY A 123 4.94 41.59 -35.92
N GLU A 124 4.30 42.59 -35.31
CA GLU A 124 4.44 42.95 -33.89
C GLU A 124 4.19 41.76 -32.95
N ALA A 125 3.13 40.99 -33.22
CA ALA A 125 2.79 39.79 -32.44
C ALA A 125 3.88 38.70 -32.49
N GLU A 126 4.57 38.55 -33.63
CA GLU A 126 5.66 37.58 -33.77
C GLU A 126 6.93 38.06 -33.05
N LYS A 127 7.20 39.36 -33.05
CA LYS A 127 8.30 39.96 -32.29
C LYS A 127 8.13 39.75 -30.80
N GLU A 128 6.92 39.98 -30.29
CA GLU A 128 6.60 39.79 -28.87
C GLU A 128 6.71 38.32 -28.46
N ALA A 129 6.14 37.40 -29.25
CA ALA A 129 6.23 35.97 -29.00
C ALA A 129 7.68 35.46 -29.05
N ALA A 130 8.49 35.94 -29.99
CA ALA A 130 9.90 35.59 -30.09
C ALA A 130 10.72 36.13 -28.92
N SER A 131 10.48 37.37 -28.50
CA SER A 131 11.11 37.97 -27.32
C SER A 131 10.83 37.16 -26.05
N LYS A 132 9.57 36.77 -25.85
CA LYS A 132 9.17 35.94 -24.70
C LYS A 132 9.88 34.59 -24.71
N LYS A 133 9.90 33.89 -25.85
CA LYS A 133 10.61 32.61 -25.99
C LYS A 133 12.12 32.75 -25.80
N ALA A 134 12.74 33.78 -26.38
CA ALA A 134 14.17 34.03 -26.24
C ALA A 134 14.58 34.25 -24.77
N LYS A 135 13.71 34.92 -24.00
CA LYS A 135 13.89 35.09 -22.55
C LYS A 135 13.84 33.76 -21.80
N GLU A 136 12.82 32.93 -22.07
CA GLU A 136 12.66 31.60 -21.46
C GLU A 136 13.86 30.68 -21.79
N ILE A 137 14.32 30.68 -23.04
CA ILE A 137 15.50 29.92 -23.50
C ILE A 137 16.76 30.38 -22.78
N SER A 138 16.94 31.69 -22.62
CA SER A 138 18.12 32.27 -21.95
C SER A 138 18.14 31.94 -20.46
N GLU A 139 16.99 32.02 -19.79
CA GLU A 139 16.85 31.66 -18.38
C GLU A 139 17.14 30.17 -18.15
N ALA A 140 16.55 29.29 -18.97
CA ALA A 140 16.80 27.86 -18.91
C ALA A 140 18.29 27.52 -19.08
N TYR A 141 18.95 28.16 -20.06
CA TYR A 141 20.39 27.99 -20.29
C TYR A 141 21.23 28.45 -19.09
N MET A 142 20.93 29.62 -18.49
CA MET A 142 21.66 30.13 -17.33
C MET A 142 21.55 29.20 -16.11
N ILE A 143 20.35 28.68 -15.84
CA ILE A 143 20.12 27.79 -14.70
C ILE A 143 20.83 26.45 -14.92
N LEU A 144 20.74 25.89 -16.13
CA LEU A 144 21.47 24.67 -16.50
C LEU A 144 22.98 24.86 -16.44
N LYS A 145 23.50 26.00 -16.91
CA LYS A 145 24.92 26.36 -16.84
C LYS A 145 25.41 26.37 -15.39
N ARG A 146 24.66 27.01 -14.48
CA ARG A 146 25.00 27.07 -13.05
C ARG A 146 24.95 25.69 -12.39
N ARG A 147 23.95 24.86 -12.71
CA ARG A 147 23.73 23.55 -12.06
C ARG A 147 24.65 22.45 -12.56
N LYS A 148 24.82 22.33 -13.88
CA LYS A 148 25.77 21.36 -14.47
C LYS A 148 27.23 21.85 -14.46
N LYS A 149 27.50 23.05 -13.93
CA LYS A 149 28.85 23.65 -13.74
C LYS A 149 29.74 23.53 -14.98
N PHE A 150 29.21 23.84 -16.15
CA PHE A 150 30.00 23.88 -17.39
C PHE A 150 30.25 25.34 -17.80
N TYR A 151 31.47 25.63 -18.27
CA TYR A 151 31.91 26.98 -18.62
C TYR A 151 31.83 27.24 -20.13
#